data_AF-A0A3N4LD55-F1
#
_entry.id   AF-A0A3N4LD55-F1
#
_cell.length_a   1.000
_cell.length_b   1.000
_cell.length_c   1.000
_cell.angle_alpha   90.00
_cell.angle_beta   90.00
_cell.angle_gamma   90.00
#
_symmetry.space_group_name_H-M   'P 1'
#
loop_
_entity.id
_entity.type
_entity.pdbx_description
1 polymer ?
#
loop_
_entity_poly.entity_id
_entity_poly.type
_entity_poly.pdbx_seq_one_letter_code
_entity_poly.pdbx_strand_id
1 'polypeptide(L)'
;METRGRKQEYEEYDEEDARTMSPRRSIAELEQIGSEAKALLEEQAKALQSGLLALLERVDKVKEEHEKLEAENRFLQEYIGSLMATSKITGPSPSGNRNSRSGMGRVK
;
A
#
# COMPACT_ATOMS: atom_id res chain seq x y z
N MET A 1 20.29 -57.31 -3.87
CA MET A 1 20.27 -55.84 -4.03
C MET A 1 21.63 -55.33 -3.57
N GLU A 2 22.57 -55.14 -4.49
CA GLU A 2 23.91 -54.65 -4.14
C GLU A 2 24.01 -53.15 -4.36
N THR A 3 24.39 -52.46 -3.28
CA THR A 3 24.68 -51.04 -3.27
C THR A 3 25.97 -50.79 -4.04
N ARG A 4 25.83 -50.16 -5.22
CA ARG A 4 26.97 -49.68 -6.01
C ARG A 4 27.60 -48.49 -5.27
N GLY A 5 28.55 -48.78 -4.37
CA GLY A 5 29.38 -47.76 -3.77
C GLY A 5 30.15 -47.02 -4.87
N ARG A 6 29.88 -45.73 -5.05
CA ARG A 6 30.72 -44.86 -5.86
C ARG A 6 32.08 -44.82 -5.18
N LYS A 7 33.04 -45.60 -5.69
CA LYS A 7 34.45 -45.45 -5.35
C LYS A 7 34.81 -44.00 -5.65
N GLN A 8 35.20 -43.24 -4.64
CA GLN A 8 35.89 -41.98 -4.86
C GLN A 8 37.26 -42.37 -5.40
N GLU A 9 37.38 -42.42 -6.73
CA GLU A 9 38.71 -42.39 -7.35
C GLU A 9 39.29 -41.02 -7.00
N TYR A 10 40.32 -41.04 -6.16
CA TYR A 10 41.17 -39.87 -5.98
C TYR A 10 41.91 -39.72 -7.31
N GLU A 11 41.35 -38.92 -8.22
CA GLU A 11 42.09 -38.43 -9.37
C GLU A 11 43.32 -37.68 -8.81
N GLU A 12 44.50 -38.25 -9.02
CA GLU A 12 45.77 -37.59 -8.74
C GLU A 12 45.89 -36.45 -9.76
N TYR A 13 45.71 -35.23 -9.27
CA TYR A 13 45.77 -34.03 -10.10
C TYR A 13 47.23 -33.82 -10.53
N ASP A 14 47.47 -33.72 -11.83
CA ASP A 14 48.79 -33.44 -12.41
C ASP A 14 49.31 -32.07 -11.92
N GLU A 15 50.63 -31.90 -11.81
CA GLU A 15 51.28 -30.64 -11.42
C GLU A 15 51.00 -29.53 -12.44
N GLU A 16 50.71 -29.89 -13.69
CA GLU A 16 50.26 -28.98 -14.76
C GLU A 16 48.73 -28.77 -14.79
N ASP A 17 47.96 -29.40 -13.90
CA ASP A 17 46.50 -29.26 -13.87
C ASP A 17 46.12 -27.82 -13.50
N ALA A 18 45.45 -27.11 -14.42
CA ALA A 18 44.99 -25.75 -14.18
C ALA A 18 44.11 -25.60 -12.91
N ARG A 19 43.50 -26.68 -12.41
CA ARG A 19 42.72 -26.73 -11.16
C ARG A 19 43.58 -26.71 -9.88
N THR A 20 44.88 -26.97 -9.96
CA THR A 20 45.84 -26.82 -8.85
C THR A 20 46.49 -25.43 -8.85
N MET A 21 46.54 -24.78 -10.01
CA MET A 21 47.11 -23.44 -10.21
C MET A 21 46.15 -22.28 -9.90
N SER A 22 44.85 -22.55 -9.77
CA SER A 22 43.87 -21.57 -9.29
C SER A 22 43.93 -21.47 -7.77
N PRO A 23 44.09 -20.26 -7.18
CA PRO A 23 43.91 -20.08 -5.74
C PRO A 23 42.54 -20.60 -5.32
N ARG A 24 42.50 -21.72 -4.60
CA ARG A 24 41.28 -22.20 -3.97
C ARG A 24 41.05 -21.31 -2.75
N ARG A 25 39.87 -20.67 -2.69
CA ARG A 25 39.45 -19.97 -1.47
C ARG A 25 39.57 -20.93 -0.30
N SER A 26 40.23 -20.49 0.77
CA SER A 26 40.32 -21.30 1.97
C SER A 26 38.90 -21.54 2.51
N ILE A 27 38.67 -22.69 3.15
CA ILE A 27 37.36 -23.00 3.77
C ILE A 27 36.95 -21.89 4.75
N ALA A 28 37.93 -21.29 5.45
CA ALA A 28 37.72 -20.14 6.33
C ALA A 28 37.23 -18.89 5.58
N GLU A 29 37.76 -18.61 4.39
CA GLU A 29 37.31 -17.48 3.55
C GLU A 29 35.89 -17.70 3.02
N LEU A 30 35.54 -18.94 2.65
CA LEU A 30 34.17 -19.28 2.23
C LEU A 30 33.16 -19.14 3.37
N GLU A 31 33.52 -19.57 4.57
CA GLU A 31 32.69 -19.40 5.77
C GLU A 31 32.52 -17.91 6.11
N GLN A 32 33.60 -17.13 6.02
CA GLN A 32 33.56 -15.69 6.22
C GLN A 32 32.59 -15.01 5.25
N ILE A 33 32.73 -15.24 3.93
CA ILE A 33 31.82 -14.68 2.92
C ILE A 33 30.37 -15.11 3.17
N GLY A 34 30.15 -16.37 3.58
CA GLY A 34 28.82 -16.87 3.91
C GLY A 34 28.20 -16.16 5.11
N SER A 35 29.00 -15.88 6.14
CA SER A 35 28.57 -15.13 7.33
C SER A 35 28.28 -13.65 7.02
N GLU A 36 29.12 -13.00 6.21
CA GLU A 36 28.94 -11.62 5.78
C GLU A 36 27.66 -11.46 4.95
N ALA A 37 27.41 -12.39 4.01
CA ALA A 37 26.19 -12.40 3.22
C ALA A 37 24.93 -12.57 4.08
N LYS A 38 24.97 -13.43 5.10
CA LYS A 38 23.87 -13.58 6.06
C LYS A 38 23.63 -12.30 6.87
N ALA A 39 24.71 -11.69 7.38
CA ALA A 39 24.61 -10.45 8.14
C ALA A 39 23.98 -9.32 7.32
N LEU A 40 24.37 -9.19 6.04
CA LEU A 40 23.81 -8.20 5.13
C LEU A 40 22.31 -8.45 4.84
N LEU A 41 21.92 -9.71 4.65
CA LEU A 41 20.50 -10.08 4.49
C LEU A 41 19.68 -9.77 5.75
N GLU A 42 20.23 -10.04 6.95
CA GLU A 42 19.56 -9.70 8.20
C GLU A 42 19.41 -8.18 8.39
N GLU A 43 20.42 -7.40 8.03
CA GLU A 43 20.35 -5.94 8.07
C GLU A 43 19.27 -5.40 7.12
N GLN A 44 19.22 -5.89 5.89
CA GLN A 44 18.19 -5.52 4.93
C GLN A 44 16.78 -5.88 5.42
N ALA A 45 16.61 -7.08 6.01
CA ALA A 45 15.34 -7.51 6.58
C ALA A 45 14.88 -6.57 7.72
N LYS A 46 15.81 -6.17 8.61
CA LYS A 46 15.53 -5.22 9.69
C LYS A 46 15.14 -3.84 9.17
N ALA A 47 15.85 -3.34 8.16
CA ALA A 47 15.54 -2.05 7.53
C ALA A 47 14.14 -2.07 6.89
N LEU A 48 13.81 -3.16 6.17
CA LEU A 48 12.49 -3.33 5.57
C LEU A 48 11.38 -3.41 6.64
N GLN A 49 11.61 -4.16 7.72
CA GLN A 49 10.66 -4.27 8.83
C GLN A 49 10.40 -2.91 9.48
N SER A 50 11.44 -2.13 9.73
CA SER A 50 11.31 -0.75 10.24
C SER A 50 10.52 0.14 9.28
N GLY A 51 10.79 0.04 7.98
CA GLY A 51 10.04 0.76 6.95
C GLY A 51 8.56 0.40 6.93
N LEU A 52 8.22 -0.89 7.06
CA LEU A 52 6.83 -1.36 7.11
C LEU A 52 6.09 -0.83 8.35
N LEU A 53 6.74 -0.80 9.52
CA LEU A 53 6.16 -0.23 10.73
C LEU A 53 5.85 1.27 10.57
N ALA A 54 6.78 2.03 9.99
CA ALA A 54 6.56 3.45 9.72
C ALA A 54 5.41 3.69 8.72
N LEU A 55 5.26 2.81 7.71
CA LEU A 55 4.13 2.87 6.78
C LEU A 55 2.80 2.57 7.47
N LEU A 56 2.76 1.57 8.36
CA LEU A 56 1.54 1.25 9.13
C LEU A 56 1.09 2.45 9.98
N GLU A 57 2.01 3.06 10.74
CA GLU A 57 1.71 4.25 11.54
C GLU A 57 1.14 5.39 10.67
N ARG A 58 1.74 5.62 9.49
CA ARG A 58 1.25 6.64 8.57
C ARG A 58 -0.14 6.32 8.02
N VAL A 59 -0.42 5.06 7.72
CA VAL A 59 -1.75 4.61 7.25
C VAL A 59 -2.80 4.83 8.35
N ASP A 60 -2.49 4.47 9.59
CA ASP A 60 -3.42 4.63 10.70
C ASP A 60 -3.73 6.11 10.96
N LYS A 61 -2.71 6.98 10.92
CA LYS A 61 -2.91 8.43 10.98
C LYS A 61 -3.83 8.95 9.86
N VAL A 62 -3.62 8.50 8.63
CA VAL A 62 -4.46 8.90 7.49
C VAL A 62 -5.90 8.40 7.66
N LYS A 63 -6.11 7.22 8.25
CA LYS A 63 -7.46 6.73 8.54
C LYS A 63 -8.16 7.59 9.58
N GLU A 64 -7.48 7.95 10.68
CA GLU A 64 -8.05 8.83 11.71
C GLU A 64 -8.42 10.21 11.14
N GLU A 65 -7.53 10.80 10.33
CA GLU A 65 -7.81 12.06 9.63
C GLU A 65 -8.99 11.93 8.66
N HIS A 66 -9.08 10.81 7.93
CA HIS A 66 -10.20 10.53 7.03
C HIS A 66 -11.52 10.40 7.79
N GLU A 67 -11.57 9.64 8.90
CA GLU A 67 -12.77 9.50 9.73
C GLU A 67 -13.25 10.87 10.25
N LYS A 68 -12.32 11.72 10.67
CA LYS A 68 -12.64 13.09 11.10
C LYS A 68 -13.23 13.93 9.96
N LEU A 69 -12.57 13.93 8.79
CA LEU A 69 -13.05 14.66 7.62
C LEU A 69 -14.41 14.14 7.15
N GLU A 70 -14.65 12.83 7.22
CA GLU A 70 -15.92 12.23 6.87
C GLU A 70 -17.03 12.64 7.85
N ALA A 71 -16.75 12.67 9.15
CA ALA A 71 -17.68 13.15 10.17
C ALA A 71 -18.02 14.64 9.96
N GLU A 72 -17.03 15.49 9.72
CA GLU A 72 -17.24 16.91 9.40
C GLU A 72 -18.06 17.09 8.12
N ASN A 73 -17.80 16.29 7.08
CA ASN A 73 -18.55 16.36 5.82
C ASN A 73 -20.01 15.95 6.02
N ARG A 74 -20.27 14.87 6.77
CA ARG A 74 -21.65 14.46 7.13
C ARG A 74 -22.38 15.57 7.89
N PHE A 75 -21.72 16.19 8.88
CA PHE A 75 -22.30 17.31 9.62
C PHE A 75 -22.65 18.50 8.71
N LEU A 76 -21.76 18.87 7.78
CA LEU A 76 -22.02 19.93 6.81
C LEU A 76 -23.21 19.59 5.90
N GLN A 77 -23.32 18.36 5.43
CA GLN A 77 -24.44 17.91 4.60
C GLN A 77 -25.77 17.95 5.35
N GLU A 78 -25.80 17.50 6.61
CA GLU A 78 -26.97 17.57 7.48
C GLU A 78 -27.39 19.02 7.76
N TYR A 79 -26.42 19.90 8.02
CA TYR A 79 -26.66 21.32 8.25
C TYR A 79 -27.23 22.00 7.01
N ILE A 80 -26.63 21.76 5.83
CA ILE A 80 -27.14 22.27 4.54
C ILE A 80 -28.55 21.73 4.27
N GLY A 81 -28.78 20.43 4.49
CA GLY A 81 -30.09 19.81 4.32
C GLY A 81 -31.15 20.45 5.23
N SER A 82 -30.81 20.68 6.49
CA SER A 82 -31.67 21.34 7.48
C SER A 82 -31.98 22.78 7.08
N LEU A 83 -30.95 23.55 6.66
CA LEU A 83 -31.10 24.94 6.24
C LEU A 83 -31.93 25.07 4.96
N MET A 84 -31.76 24.17 4.00
CA MET A 84 -32.60 24.15 2.80
C MET A 84 -34.04 23.76 3.12
N ALA A 85 -34.26 22.82 4.04
CA ALA A 85 -35.61 22.43 4.48
C ALA A 85 -36.33 23.59 5.18
N THR A 86 -35.66 24.28 6.12
CA THR A 86 -36.23 25.46 6.78
C THR A 86 -36.44 26.61 5.79
N SER A 87 -35.55 26.81 4.81
CA SER A 87 -35.71 27.83 3.76
C SER A 87 -36.92 27.56 2.85
N LYS A 88 -37.28 26.30 2.61
CA LYS A 88 -38.51 25.96 1.86
C LYS A 88 -39.79 26.21 2.68
N ILE A 89 -39.71 26.07 4.00
CA ILE A 89 -40.85 26.28 4.91
C ILE A 89 -41.05 27.77 5.21
N THR A 90 -39.97 28.55 5.30
CA THR A 90 -39.97 29.97 5.73
C THR A 90 -39.73 30.97 4.60
N GLY A 91 -39.28 30.50 3.44
CA GLY A 91 -39.22 31.31 2.22
C GLY A 91 -40.62 31.82 1.85
N PRO A 92 -40.75 32.98 1.19
CA PRO A 92 -42.05 33.54 0.86
C PRO A 92 -42.85 32.48 0.09
N SER A 93 -43.90 31.96 0.73
CA SER A 93 -44.93 31.21 0.03
C SER A 93 -45.34 32.04 -1.19
N PRO A 94 -45.52 31.46 -2.39
CA PRO A 94 -46.12 32.15 -3.51
C PRO A 94 -47.62 32.37 -3.28
N SER A 95 -47.99 32.95 -2.13
CA SER A 95 -49.28 33.55 -1.87
C SER A 95 -49.20 35.00 -2.34
N GLY A 96 -49.29 35.22 -3.65
CA GLY A 96 -49.06 36.54 -4.21
C GLY A 96 -49.49 36.69 -5.66
N ASN A 97 -50.81 36.63 -5.87
CA ASN A 97 -51.51 37.42 -6.89
C ASN A 97 -51.15 37.18 -8.38
N ARG A 98 -51.98 36.39 -9.07
CA ARG A 98 -52.40 36.71 -10.46
C ARG A 98 -53.90 36.52 -10.63
N ASN A 99 -54.66 37.33 -9.89
CA ASN A 99 -55.97 37.74 -10.36
C ASN A 99 -55.78 38.90 -11.35
N SER A 100 -55.44 38.59 -12.60
CA SER A 100 -55.59 39.50 -13.74
C SER A 100 -56.47 38.80 -14.77
N ARG A 101 -57.79 38.96 -14.63
CA ARG A 101 -58.61 39.78 -15.54
C ARG A 101 -58.32 39.56 -17.02
N SER A 102 -59.38 39.09 -17.69
CA SER A 102 -59.93 39.66 -18.93
C SER A 102 -59.72 38.87 -20.23
N GLY A 103 -60.85 38.64 -20.92
CA GLY A 103 -60.93 38.43 -22.37
C GLY A 103 -60.87 36.96 -22.79
N MET A 104 -61.99 36.26 -22.96
CA MET A 104 -62.82 36.30 -24.17
C MET A 104 -62.00 36.08 -25.45
N GLY A 105 -62.07 34.88 -26.04
CA GLY A 105 -61.36 34.59 -27.29
C GLY A 105 -61.49 33.16 -27.79
N ARG A 106 -62.73 32.70 -27.98
CA ARG A 106 -63.09 31.49 -28.73
C ARG A 106 -62.90 31.76 -30.22
N VAL A 107 -62.00 31.07 -30.93
CA VAL A 107 -61.99 30.72 -32.38
C VAL A 107 -60.56 30.24 -32.74
N LYS A 108 -60.29 29.20 -33.52
CA LYS A 108 -61.00 28.19 -34.30
C LYS A 108 -60.07 27.00 -34.40
#